data_AF-A0A6S7KQH2-F1
#
_entry.id   AF-A0A6S7KQH2-F1
#
_cell.length_a   1.000
_cell.length_b   1.000
_cell.length_c   1.000
_cell.angle_alpha   90.00
_cell.angle_beta   90.00
_cell.angle_gamma   90.00
#
_symmetry.space_group_name_H-M   'P 1'
#
loop_
_entity.id
_entity.type
_entity.pdbx_description
1 polymer ?
#
loop_
_entity_poly.entity_id
_entity_poly.type
_entity_poly.pdbx_seq_one_letter_code
_entity_poly.pdbx_strand_id
1 'polypeptide(L)'
;MTRNTNFVILSFGVVDSKSDNVLSAKGNHSLGVVKGNESYELLNQAFGDIFNQINHLNKLKHIKVGEKIVNLEIFFGGDYKFLLLVFGLQNATSNYSCLWCKVHKDKRWDMSHDISYYTSVQLKRSIKDIHDLAGKSKNNYCCVARPLVEIDLDHVICDELHLMLRVVDVLIDNLMEDVLEWDKTEDMCKKRSDERGIHLNNLISTIRSCGVSFNIWQKKSAEGNASGKYECTSLLSHDKKILLQQLPRKLSTAIQEDSCSEVIQIWQDFYELYKTINKEHLSEEEINNYFDKAKAWVKLFISLSPKRKGYNKSRVTPYLHIMVYHVPQFLRLFKTMRIFSGQGVEKNNDVARSTVLRKSNKLDSTSDVLKLEFRQRQLREQERNKRTYEKVDGSYWESEIFKKRQKRRLDHI
;
A
#
# COMPACT_ATOMS: atom_id res chain seq x y z
N MET A 1 4.33 -20.39 -0.88
CA MET A 1 4.12 -19.40 0.20
C MET A 1 3.95 -20.14 1.53
N THR A 2 4.94 -20.10 2.40
CA THR A 2 4.76 -20.58 3.78
C THR A 2 3.88 -19.59 4.54
N ARG A 3 2.62 -19.96 4.80
CA ARG A 3 1.92 -19.52 6.03
C ARG A 3 2.85 -19.78 7.21
N ASN A 4 2.93 -18.88 8.20
CA ASN A 4 3.11 -19.19 9.64
C ASN A 4 3.91 -18.20 10.50
N THR A 5 4.03 -16.92 10.14
CA THR A 5 4.36 -15.90 11.16
C THR A 5 3.89 -14.51 10.71
N ASN A 6 2.88 -13.98 11.39
CA ASN A 6 2.51 -12.58 11.29
C ASN A 6 3.37 -11.80 12.29
N PHE A 7 4.10 -10.81 11.78
CA PHE A 7 4.86 -9.87 12.61
C PHE A 7 4.38 -8.46 12.34
N VAL A 8 4.39 -7.63 13.37
CA VAL A 8 4.30 -6.18 13.26
C VAL A 8 5.65 -5.61 13.65
N ILE A 9 6.20 -4.73 12.83
CA ILE A 9 7.48 -4.06 13.06
C ILE A 9 7.20 -2.58 13.17
N LEU A 10 7.52 -2.01 14.33
CA LEU A 10 7.52 -0.56 14.53
C LEU A 10 8.95 -0.07 14.29
N SER A 11 9.10 0.85 13.34
CA SER A 11 10.40 1.41 12.95
C SER A 11 10.37 2.94 13.03
N PHE A 12 11.53 3.57 13.15
CA PHE A 12 11.70 5.00 12.95
C PHE A 12 12.75 5.28 11.88
N GLY A 13 12.61 6.39 11.17
CA GLY A 13 13.60 6.92 10.26
C GLY A 13 13.77 8.41 10.50
N VAL A 14 14.97 8.94 10.22
CA VAL A 14 15.20 10.38 10.22
C VAL A 14 14.85 10.91 8.84
N VAL A 15 13.83 11.77 8.77
CA VAL A 15 13.41 12.40 7.52
C VAL A 15 14.48 13.39 7.08
N ASP A 16 15.06 13.16 5.90
CA ASP A 16 16.06 14.03 5.30
C ASP A 16 15.74 14.20 3.81
N SER A 17 15.45 15.43 3.39
CA SER A 17 15.13 15.75 2.00
C SER A 17 16.32 15.60 1.05
N LYS A 18 17.55 15.47 1.57
CA LYS A 18 18.78 15.36 0.77
C LYS A 18 19.22 13.91 0.55
N SER A 19 18.63 12.94 1.24
CA SER A 19 19.05 11.54 1.11
C SER A 19 17.87 10.58 0.95
N ASP A 20 18.00 9.65 0.00
CA ASP A 20 17.04 8.55 -0.20
C ASP A 20 17.16 7.46 0.89
N ASN A 21 17.79 7.77 2.03
CA ASN A 21 18.02 6.81 3.12
C ASN A 21 16.71 6.25 3.66
N VAL A 22 15.69 7.12 3.84
CA VAL A 22 14.34 6.74 4.31
C VAL A 22 13.65 5.78 3.35
N LEU A 23 14.01 5.79 2.05
CA LEU A 23 13.46 4.86 1.05
C LEU A 23 14.16 3.49 1.07
N SER A 24 15.17 3.30 1.92
CA SER A 24 15.96 2.08 2.04
C SER A 24 15.72 1.40 3.40
N ALA A 25 15.92 0.09 3.46
CA ALA A 25 15.88 -0.63 4.75
C ALA A 25 16.95 -0.11 5.74
N LYS A 26 18.07 0.45 5.26
CA LYS A 26 19.17 0.90 6.13
C LYS A 26 18.87 2.21 6.85
N GLY A 27 18.01 3.06 6.29
CA GLY A 27 17.58 4.30 6.92
C GLY A 27 16.34 4.17 7.81
N ASN A 28 15.83 2.94 7.97
CA ASN A 28 14.72 2.62 8.86
C ASN A 28 15.25 1.71 9.97
N HIS A 29 15.01 2.10 11.22
CA HIS A 29 15.54 1.44 12.40
C HIS A 29 14.40 0.83 13.20
N SER A 30 14.43 -0.48 13.40
CA SER A 30 13.36 -1.16 14.15
C SER A 30 13.42 -0.80 15.63
N LEU A 31 12.33 -0.24 16.16
CA LEU A 31 12.11 0.02 17.59
C LEU A 31 11.60 -1.24 18.30
N GLY A 32 10.77 -2.02 17.62
CA GLY A 32 10.20 -3.23 18.21
C GLY A 32 9.60 -4.16 17.15
N VAL A 33 9.61 -5.46 17.47
CA VAL A 33 9.04 -6.51 16.63
C VAL A 33 8.15 -7.39 17.51
N VAL A 34 6.87 -7.48 17.16
CA VAL A 34 5.92 -8.37 17.85
C VAL A 34 5.38 -9.41 16.89
N LYS A 35 5.28 -10.65 17.37
CA LYS A 35 4.61 -11.74 16.65
C LYS A 35 3.14 -11.77 17.06
N GLY A 36 2.24 -11.65 16.08
CA GLY A 36 0.81 -11.70 16.35
C GLY A 36 -0.02 -11.12 15.21
N ASN A 37 -1.33 -11.25 15.34
CA ASN A 37 -2.28 -10.61 14.45
C ASN A 37 -2.47 -9.16 14.87
N GLU A 38 -2.28 -8.25 13.92
CA GLU A 38 -2.45 -6.82 14.14
C GLU A 38 -3.89 -6.50 14.61
N SER A 39 -3.98 -6.05 15.86
CA SER A 39 -5.17 -5.65 16.61
C SER A 39 -4.81 -4.51 17.55
N TYR A 40 -5.80 -3.73 17.99
CA TYR A 40 -5.57 -2.61 18.90
C TYR A 40 -4.92 -3.09 20.21
N GLU A 41 -5.43 -4.18 20.76
CA GLU A 41 -5.00 -4.76 22.03
C GLU A 41 -3.54 -5.23 21.95
N LEU A 42 -3.17 -5.92 20.85
CA LEU A 42 -1.79 -6.35 20.63
C LEU A 42 -0.86 -5.15 20.54
N LEU A 43 -1.22 -4.12 19.77
CA LEU A 43 -0.37 -2.93 19.61
C LEU A 43 -0.21 -2.18 20.93
N ASN A 44 -1.30 -2.01 21.68
CA ASN A 44 -1.27 -1.36 23.00
C ASN A 44 -0.39 -2.13 23.99
N GLN A 45 -0.51 -3.47 24.04
CA GLN A 45 0.26 -4.29 24.97
C GLN A 45 1.73 -4.40 24.56
N ALA A 46 2.02 -4.59 23.27
CA ALA A 46 3.38 -4.86 22.80
C ALA A 46 4.22 -3.61 22.60
N PHE A 47 3.59 -2.49 22.21
CA PHE A 47 4.27 -1.23 21.91
C PHE A 47 3.86 -0.09 22.85
N GLY A 48 3.07 -0.34 23.90
CA GLY A 48 2.57 0.67 24.83
C GLY A 48 3.67 1.56 25.41
N ASP A 49 4.77 0.98 25.87
CA ASP A 49 5.91 1.75 26.40
C ASP A 49 6.57 2.62 25.31
N ILE A 50 6.66 2.10 24.08
CA ILE A 50 7.22 2.86 22.95
C ILE A 50 6.29 4.02 22.58
N PHE A 51 4.98 3.78 22.52
CA PHE A 51 3.99 4.83 22.25
C PHE A 51 3.96 5.88 23.35
N ASN A 52 4.07 5.49 24.63
CA ASN A 52 4.18 6.42 25.75
C ASN A 52 5.42 7.32 25.62
N GLN A 53 6.56 6.75 25.21
CA GLN A 53 7.77 7.53 24.93
C GLN A 53 7.59 8.48 23.74
N ILE A 54 6.96 8.02 22.66
CA ILE A 54 6.64 8.88 21.49
C ILE A 54 5.75 10.05 21.92
N ASN A 55 4.72 9.79 22.72
CA ASN A 55 3.79 10.82 23.23
C ASN A 55 4.53 11.83 24.12
N HIS A 56 5.41 11.34 25.00
CA HIS A 56 6.25 12.20 25.83
C HIS A 56 7.18 13.09 24.98
N LEU A 57 7.86 12.52 23.99
CA LEU A 57 8.73 13.27 23.08
C LEU A 57 7.94 14.27 22.23
N ASN A 58 6.73 13.91 21.78
CA ASN A 58 5.87 14.81 21.04
C ASN A 58 5.39 15.98 21.90
N LYS A 59 5.20 15.77 23.21
CA LYS A 59 4.90 16.85 24.15
C LYS A 59 6.11 17.74 24.45
N LEU A 60 7.30 17.16 24.59
CA LEU A 60 8.53 17.90 24.86
C LEU A 60 8.99 18.73 23.64
N LYS A 61 8.81 18.22 22.42
CA LYS A 61 9.25 18.83 21.15
C LYS A 61 10.76 19.09 21.04
N HIS A 62 11.58 18.53 21.93
CA HIS A 62 13.03 18.62 21.84
C HIS A 62 13.70 17.47 22.61
N ILE A 63 14.97 17.20 22.27
CA ILE A 63 15.87 16.29 22.99
C ILE A 63 17.24 16.95 23.21
N LYS A 64 17.97 16.47 24.21
CA LYS A 64 19.35 16.88 24.46
C LYS A 64 20.32 15.84 23.90
N VAL A 65 21.21 16.25 23.00
CA VAL A 65 22.26 15.41 22.42
C VAL A 65 23.61 16.05 22.74
N GLY A 66 24.30 15.50 23.74
CA GLY A 66 25.48 16.14 24.34
C GLY A 66 25.09 17.47 24.97
N GLU A 67 25.72 18.56 24.53
CA GLU A 67 25.40 19.92 24.98
C GLU A 67 24.34 20.62 24.12
N LYS A 68 23.93 20.02 22.99
CA LYS A 68 23.00 20.63 22.05
C LYS A 68 21.57 20.24 22.34
N ILE A 69 20.67 21.21 22.24
CA ILE A 69 19.22 20.98 22.22
C ILE A 69 18.81 20.86 20.75
N VAL A 70 18.15 19.76 20.41
CA VAL A 70 17.64 19.47 19.07
C VAL A 70 16.12 19.46 19.15
N ASN A 71 15.47 20.34 18.38
CA ASN A 71 14.01 20.36 18.27
C ASN A 71 13.52 19.13 17.50
N LEU A 72 12.38 18.60 17.92
CA LEU A 72 11.75 17.43 17.35
C LEU A 72 10.45 17.79 16.64
N GLU A 73 10.34 17.32 15.41
CA GLU A 73 9.10 17.24 14.65
C GLU A 73 8.87 15.75 14.35
N ILE A 74 7.77 15.20 14.87
CA ILE A 74 7.49 13.76 14.80
C ILE A 74 6.36 13.54 13.82
N PHE A 75 6.62 12.69 12.83
CA PHE A 75 5.65 12.21 11.87
C PHE A 75 5.30 10.76 12.16
N PHE A 76 4.06 10.38 11.84
CA PHE A 76 3.60 9.00 11.94
C PHE A 76 3.08 8.51 10.60
N GLY A 77 3.42 7.27 10.25
CA GLY A 77 3.07 6.68 8.97
C GLY A 77 2.94 5.16 9.07
N GLY A 78 2.32 4.58 8.07
CA GLY A 78 2.08 3.14 7.97
C GLY A 78 0.97 2.85 6.98
N ASP A 79 0.70 1.57 6.75
CA ASP A 79 -0.47 1.19 5.97
C ASP A 79 -1.76 1.65 6.67
N TYR A 80 -2.81 1.85 5.88
CA TYR A 80 -4.03 2.45 6.40
C TYR A 80 -4.73 1.63 7.49
N LYS A 81 -4.62 0.30 7.45
CA LYS A 81 -5.23 -0.55 8.50
C LYS A 81 -4.49 -0.32 9.82
N PHE A 82 -3.16 -0.31 9.79
CA PHE A 82 -2.33 -0.01 10.94
C PHE A 82 -2.64 1.39 11.51
N LEU A 83 -2.74 2.42 10.66
CA LEU A 83 -3.10 3.77 11.10
C LEU A 83 -4.46 3.81 11.79
N LEU A 84 -5.49 3.19 11.22
CA LEU A 84 -6.82 3.16 11.86
C LEU A 84 -6.78 2.49 13.24
N LEU A 85 -6.03 1.40 13.38
CA LEU A 85 -5.86 0.74 14.68
C LEU A 85 -5.14 1.63 15.69
N VAL A 86 -3.99 2.20 15.32
CA VAL A 86 -3.21 3.07 16.22
C VAL A 86 -4.04 4.26 16.69
N PHE A 87 -4.85 4.86 15.83
CA PHE A 87 -5.71 5.99 16.18
C PHE A 87 -7.09 5.58 16.73
N GLY A 88 -7.31 4.30 17.03
CA GLY A 88 -8.53 3.83 17.71
C GLY A 88 -9.80 3.93 16.86
N LEU A 89 -9.66 3.88 15.53
CA LEU A 89 -10.76 3.85 14.59
C LEU A 89 -11.18 2.44 14.21
N GLN A 90 -12.45 2.29 13.82
CA GLN A 90 -12.94 1.10 13.17
C GLN A 90 -12.28 0.92 11.78
N ASN A 91 -12.41 -0.28 11.20
CA ASN A 91 -11.78 -0.68 9.95
C ASN A 91 -12.14 0.21 8.73
N ALA A 92 -11.37 0.06 7.64
CA ALA A 92 -11.52 0.84 6.41
C ALA A 92 -12.89 0.73 5.72
N THR A 93 -13.67 -0.33 5.94
CA THR A 93 -15.00 -0.52 5.34
C THR A 93 -16.12 0.17 6.14
N SER A 94 -15.78 0.72 7.31
CA SER A 94 -16.72 1.42 8.18
C SER A 94 -17.24 2.71 7.54
N ASN A 95 -18.38 3.19 8.05
CA ASN A 95 -19.09 4.35 7.55
C ASN A 95 -18.26 5.63 7.61
N TYR A 96 -17.46 5.84 8.68
CA TYR A 96 -16.65 7.04 8.91
C TYR A 96 -15.15 6.73 8.97
N SER A 97 -14.69 5.89 8.05
CA SER A 97 -13.33 5.35 8.10
C SER A 97 -12.22 6.28 7.61
N CYS A 98 -12.49 7.46 7.04
CA CYS A 98 -11.42 8.42 6.71
C CYS A 98 -10.74 8.88 8.00
N LEU A 99 -9.41 8.83 8.15
CA LEU A 99 -8.73 9.22 9.39
C LEU A 99 -8.81 10.73 9.66
N TRP A 100 -8.67 11.55 8.61
CA TRP A 100 -8.51 13.01 8.73
C TRP A 100 -9.83 13.79 8.74
N CYS A 101 -10.94 13.20 8.32
CA CYS A 101 -12.24 13.85 8.36
C CYS A 101 -13.41 12.90 8.66
N LYS A 102 -14.57 13.48 8.98
CA LYS A 102 -15.81 12.79 9.38
C LYS A 102 -16.74 12.46 8.19
N VAL A 103 -16.19 12.29 6.99
CA VAL A 103 -16.98 11.95 5.78
C VAL A 103 -17.66 10.58 5.91
N HIS A 104 -18.94 10.51 5.54
CA HIS A 104 -19.64 9.23 5.43
C HIS A 104 -19.24 8.51 4.13
N LYS A 105 -19.17 7.18 4.13
CA LYS A 105 -18.76 6.37 2.96
C LYS A 105 -19.57 6.68 1.70
N ASP A 106 -20.87 6.95 1.84
CA ASP A 106 -21.78 7.25 0.73
C ASP A 106 -21.60 8.67 0.15
N LYS A 107 -20.74 9.49 0.77
CA LYS A 107 -20.41 10.85 0.32
C LYS A 107 -18.99 10.97 -0.24
N ARG A 108 -18.18 9.90 -0.19
CA ARG A 108 -16.78 9.92 -0.69
C ARG A 108 -16.66 10.25 -2.17
N TRP A 109 -17.66 9.89 -2.97
CA TRP A 109 -17.71 10.14 -4.41
C TRP A 109 -18.01 11.59 -4.77
N ASP A 110 -18.44 12.42 -3.82
CA ASP A 110 -18.88 13.79 -4.09
C ASP A 110 -17.68 14.70 -4.35
N MET A 111 -17.44 15.00 -5.63
CA MET A 111 -16.39 15.88 -6.12
C MET A 111 -16.88 17.32 -6.33
N SER A 112 -17.99 17.73 -5.72
CA SER A 112 -18.48 19.12 -5.84
C SER A 112 -17.72 20.09 -4.93
N HIS A 113 -17.15 19.59 -3.84
CA HIS A 113 -16.53 20.43 -2.82
C HIS A 113 -15.17 21.01 -3.23
N ASP A 114 -14.86 22.18 -2.67
CA ASP A 114 -13.54 22.81 -2.75
C ASP A 114 -12.51 22.04 -1.90
N ILE A 115 -11.24 22.40 -2.06
CA ILE A 115 -10.11 21.71 -1.45
C ILE A 115 -10.11 21.76 0.08
N SER A 116 -10.72 22.79 0.68
CA SER A 116 -10.73 23.04 2.12
C SER A 116 -11.96 22.49 2.85
N TYR A 117 -12.96 22.00 2.11
CA TYR A 117 -14.21 21.53 2.69
C TYR A 117 -14.02 20.47 3.80
N TYR A 118 -13.22 19.43 3.54
CA TYR A 118 -12.95 18.36 4.50
C TYR A 118 -11.90 18.72 5.57
N THR A 119 -11.28 19.90 5.47
CA THR A 119 -10.41 20.47 6.52
C THR A 119 -11.13 21.55 7.34
N SER A 120 -12.39 21.85 7.03
CA SER A 120 -13.24 22.74 7.84
C SER A 120 -13.39 22.23 9.28
N VAL A 121 -13.60 23.15 10.22
CA VAL A 121 -13.69 22.85 11.66
C VAL A 121 -14.73 21.77 11.99
N GLN A 122 -15.83 21.70 11.23
CA GLN A 122 -16.91 20.74 11.47
C GLN A 122 -16.53 19.31 11.03
N LEU A 123 -15.84 19.19 9.88
CA LEU A 123 -15.55 17.91 9.25
C LEU A 123 -14.15 17.38 9.57
N LYS A 124 -13.18 18.26 9.80
CA LYS A 124 -11.83 17.87 10.22
C LYS A 124 -11.93 17.05 11.49
N ARG A 125 -11.17 15.95 11.54
CA ARG A 125 -10.96 15.19 12.77
C ARG A 125 -9.72 15.72 13.49
N SER A 126 -9.76 15.73 14.81
CA SER A 126 -8.61 16.01 15.67
C SER A 126 -8.34 14.84 16.62
N ILE A 127 -7.16 14.79 17.24
CA ILE A 127 -6.86 13.83 18.31
C ILE A 127 -7.84 14.00 19.48
N LYS A 128 -8.17 15.25 19.82
CA LYS A 128 -9.19 15.56 20.82
C LYS A 128 -10.55 14.97 20.45
N ASP A 129 -10.98 15.10 19.20
CA ASP A 129 -12.24 14.48 18.74
C ASP A 129 -12.22 12.96 18.94
N ILE A 130 -11.12 12.30 18.57
CA ILE A 130 -11.01 10.83 18.74
C ILE A 130 -11.14 10.47 20.21
N HIS A 131 -10.43 11.20 21.10
CA HIS A 131 -10.48 10.97 22.53
C HIS A 131 -11.90 11.18 23.10
N ASP A 132 -12.58 12.25 22.70
CA ASP A 132 -13.90 12.62 23.19
C ASP A 132 -15.03 11.73 22.63
N LEU A 133 -14.80 11.11 21.47
CA LEU A 133 -15.75 10.20 20.82
C LEU A 133 -15.53 8.73 21.22
N ALA A 134 -14.32 8.37 21.63
CA ALA A 134 -13.99 7.03 22.10
C ALA A 134 -14.90 6.64 23.28
N GLY A 135 -15.53 5.47 23.19
CA GLY A 135 -16.44 4.95 24.21
C GLY A 135 -17.89 5.46 24.12
N LYS A 136 -18.21 6.38 23.20
CA LYS A 136 -19.61 6.73 22.92
C LYS A 136 -20.30 5.63 22.12
N SER A 137 -21.54 5.29 22.49
CA SER A 137 -22.34 4.25 21.82
C SER A 137 -23.05 4.74 20.54
N LYS A 138 -23.28 6.05 20.41
CA LYS A 138 -23.94 6.68 19.24
C LYS A 138 -23.15 7.91 18.80
N ASN A 139 -23.22 8.21 17.50
CA ASN A 139 -22.57 9.37 16.87
C ASN A 139 -21.08 9.50 17.21
N ASN A 140 -20.39 8.36 17.37
CA ASN A 140 -18.97 8.31 17.69
C ASN A 140 -18.07 8.40 16.44
N TYR A 141 -18.63 8.56 15.25
CA TYR A 141 -17.91 8.62 13.97
C TYR A 141 -16.86 7.50 13.80
N CYS A 142 -17.20 6.29 14.27
CA CYS A 142 -16.33 5.10 14.25
C CYS A 142 -15.05 5.21 15.11
N CYS A 143 -14.98 6.16 16.05
CA CYS A 143 -13.97 6.18 17.11
C CYS A 143 -14.34 5.14 18.18
N VAL A 144 -13.63 4.00 18.18
CA VAL A 144 -13.94 2.84 19.05
C VAL A 144 -13.00 2.73 20.24
N ALA A 145 -11.80 3.30 20.15
CA ALA A 145 -10.81 3.32 21.22
C ALA A 145 -10.07 4.66 21.24
N ARG A 146 -9.34 4.92 22.33
CA ARG A 146 -8.44 6.08 22.41
C ARG A 146 -7.23 5.88 21.51
N PRO A 147 -6.66 6.95 20.94
CA PRO A 147 -5.47 6.82 20.12
C PRO A 147 -4.29 6.38 20.99
N LEU A 148 -3.46 5.47 20.47
CA LEU A 148 -2.24 5.01 21.13
C LEU A 148 -1.12 6.04 21.04
N VAL A 149 -1.13 6.86 19.98
CA VAL A 149 -0.20 7.97 19.78
C VAL A 149 -0.92 9.31 19.72
N GLU A 150 -0.35 10.32 20.37
CA GLU A 150 -0.89 11.68 20.47
C GLU A 150 -0.20 12.62 19.48
N ILE A 151 -0.13 12.24 18.21
CA ILE A 151 0.44 13.05 17.12
C ILE A 151 -0.70 13.71 16.35
N ASP A 152 -0.58 15.01 16.07
CA ASP A 152 -1.58 15.75 15.32
C ASP A 152 -1.79 15.14 13.93
N LEU A 153 -3.05 15.07 13.48
CA LEU A 153 -3.40 14.31 12.26
C LEU A 153 -2.83 14.91 10.97
N ASP A 154 -2.35 16.15 10.98
CA ASP A 154 -1.60 16.73 9.86
C ASP A 154 -0.16 16.19 9.76
N HIS A 155 0.40 15.65 10.85
CA HIS A 155 1.67 14.93 10.89
C HIS A 155 1.50 13.40 10.78
N VAL A 156 0.27 12.93 10.56
CA VAL A 156 -0.02 11.53 10.23
C VAL A 156 -0.16 11.42 8.71
N ILE A 157 0.86 10.87 8.06
CA ILE A 157 0.99 10.92 6.61
C ILE A 157 0.43 9.66 5.97
N CYS A 158 -0.36 9.83 4.90
CA CYS A 158 -0.81 8.71 4.08
C CYS A 158 0.37 8.16 3.27
N ASP A 159 0.54 6.84 3.29
CA ASP A 159 1.53 6.17 2.46
C ASP A 159 1.10 6.15 0.98
N GLU A 160 1.92 6.76 0.11
CA GLU A 160 1.66 6.83 -1.33
C GLU A 160 1.82 5.46 -2.01
N LEU A 161 2.68 4.59 -1.47
CA LEU A 161 2.84 3.24 -1.98
C LEU A 161 1.53 2.47 -1.80
N HIS A 162 0.99 2.45 -0.57
CA HIS A 162 -0.26 1.78 -0.28
C HIS A 162 -1.46 2.41 -0.99
N LEU A 163 -1.46 3.73 -1.17
CA LEU A 163 -2.44 4.41 -2.03
C LEU A 163 -2.41 3.84 -3.45
N MET A 164 -1.23 3.76 -4.08
CA MET A 164 -1.07 3.19 -5.42
C MET A 164 -1.51 1.73 -5.48
N LEU A 165 -1.07 0.90 -4.53
CA LEU A 165 -1.44 -0.51 -4.48
C LEU A 165 -2.96 -0.69 -4.48
N ARG A 166 -3.69 0.12 -3.69
CA ARG A 166 -5.13 -0.03 -3.48
C ARG A 166 -5.97 0.57 -4.59
N VAL A 167 -5.52 1.65 -5.23
CA VAL A 167 -6.19 2.16 -6.43
C VAL A 167 -6.02 1.17 -7.58
N VAL A 168 -4.83 0.61 -7.79
CA VAL A 168 -4.60 -0.41 -8.83
C VAL A 168 -5.40 -1.68 -8.56
N ASP A 169 -5.56 -2.11 -7.30
CA ASP A 169 -6.46 -3.22 -6.95
C ASP A 169 -7.89 -2.96 -7.48
N VAL A 170 -8.44 -1.77 -7.22
CA VAL A 170 -9.78 -1.38 -7.72
C VAL A 170 -9.83 -1.41 -9.25
N LEU A 171 -8.80 -0.91 -9.93
CA LEU A 171 -8.77 -0.90 -11.40
C LEU A 171 -8.69 -2.31 -12.00
N ILE A 172 -7.91 -3.22 -11.39
CA ILE A 172 -7.84 -4.62 -11.81
C ILE A 172 -9.17 -5.33 -11.56
N ASP A 173 -9.75 -5.15 -10.36
CA ASP A 173 -11.05 -5.72 -10.00
C ASP A 173 -12.14 -5.27 -10.99
N ASN A 174 -12.10 -4.00 -11.42
CA ASN A 174 -13.05 -3.46 -12.39
C ASN A 174 -12.91 -4.11 -13.76
N LEU A 175 -11.69 -4.33 -14.26
CA LEU A 175 -11.45 -5.04 -15.52
C LEU A 175 -11.93 -6.49 -15.44
N MET A 176 -11.64 -7.16 -14.31
CA MET A 176 -12.06 -8.53 -14.08
C MET A 176 -13.58 -8.67 -14.01
N GLU A 177 -14.25 -7.82 -13.24
CA GLU A 177 -15.71 -7.84 -13.09
C GLU A 177 -16.39 -7.58 -14.44
N ASP A 178 -15.88 -6.64 -15.23
CA ASP A 178 -16.38 -6.32 -16.57
C ASP A 178 -16.27 -7.52 -17.53
N VAL A 179 -15.07 -8.08 -17.65
CA VAL A 179 -14.80 -9.19 -18.57
C VAL A 179 -15.55 -10.47 -18.18
N LEU A 180 -15.69 -10.75 -16.88
CA LEU A 180 -16.48 -11.89 -16.40
C LEU A 180 -17.97 -11.71 -16.69
N GLU A 181 -18.51 -10.49 -16.60
CA GLU A 181 -19.89 -10.19 -16.97
C GLU A 181 -20.10 -10.31 -18.49
N TRP A 182 -19.11 -9.89 -19.27
CA TRP A 182 -19.11 -10.03 -20.72
C TRP A 182 -19.14 -11.51 -21.14
N ASP A 183 -18.19 -12.32 -20.66
CA ASP A 183 -18.15 -13.76 -20.92
C ASP A 183 -19.45 -14.43 -20.46
N LYS A 184 -19.99 -14.07 -19.30
CA LYS A 184 -21.25 -14.62 -18.80
C LYS A 184 -22.41 -14.35 -19.76
N THR A 185 -22.46 -13.17 -20.39
CA THR A 185 -23.54 -12.79 -21.30
C THR A 185 -23.42 -13.52 -22.63
N GLU A 186 -22.23 -13.57 -23.22
CA GLU A 186 -22.02 -14.23 -24.51
C GLU A 186 -22.04 -15.76 -24.42
N ASP A 187 -21.53 -16.34 -23.34
CA ASP A 187 -21.47 -17.79 -23.17
C ASP A 187 -22.83 -18.42 -22.83
N MET A 188 -23.85 -17.62 -22.47
CA MET A 188 -25.20 -18.12 -22.20
C MET A 188 -25.81 -18.85 -23.40
N CYS A 189 -25.55 -18.36 -24.60
CA CYS A 189 -26.12 -18.89 -25.85
C CYS A 189 -25.21 -19.94 -26.53
N LYS A 190 -24.02 -20.20 -25.98
CA LYS A 190 -23.02 -21.11 -26.55
C LYS A 190 -23.31 -22.58 -26.23
N LYS A 191 -23.09 -23.46 -27.21
CA LYS A 191 -23.18 -24.91 -27.03
C LYS A 191 -22.06 -25.40 -26.11
N ARG A 192 -22.19 -26.63 -25.60
CA ARG A 192 -21.16 -27.23 -24.72
C ARG A 192 -19.80 -27.44 -25.40
N SER A 193 -19.78 -27.53 -26.73
CA SER A 193 -18.56 -27.69 -27.55
C SER A 193 -17.79 -26.39 -27.76
N ASP A 194 -18.42 -25.24 -27.53
CA ASP A 194 -17.88 -23.95 -27.93
C ASP A 194 -16.92 -23.42 -26.85
N GLU A 195 -15.89 -22.72 -27.28
CA GLU A 195 -14.93 -22.10 -26.38
C GLU A 195 -15.60 -21.01 -25.52
N ARG A 196 -15.32 -21.06 -24.21
CA ARG A 196 -15.89 -20.19 -23.17
C ARG A 196 -14.79 -19.41 -22.46
N GLY A 197 -15.12 -18.24 -21.94
CA GLY A 197 -14.15 -17.40 -21.23
C GLY A 197 -13.10 -16.76 -22.15
N ILE A 198 -13.46 -16.50 -23.42
CA ILE A 198 -12.52 -15.96 -24.42
C ILE A 198 -12.03 -14.58 -23.96
N HIS A 199 -12.91 -13.74 -23.44
CA HIS A 199 -12.57 -12.39 -23.01
C HIS A 199 -11.67 -12.44 -21.77
N LEU A 200 -11.96 -13.32 -20.81
CA LEU A 200 -11.10 -13.55 -19.64
C LEU A 200 -9.69 -14.00 -20.04
N ASN A 201 -9.59 -14.95 -20.96
CA ASN A 201 -8.30 -15.44 -21.47
C ASN A 201 -7.52 -14.33 -22.18
N ASN A 202 -8.21 -13.48 -22.95
CA ASN A 202 -7.63 -12.34 -23.64
C ASN A 202 -7.14 -11.26 -22.65
N LEU A 203 -7.90 -10.97 -21.58
CA LEU A 203 -7.45 -10.08 -20.51
C LEU A 203 -6.19 -10.63 -19.82
N ILE A 204 -6.18 -11.93 -19.50
CA ILE A 204 -5.02 -12.58 -18.87
C ILE A 204 -3.80 -12.53 -19.79
N SER A 205 -3.95 -12.84 -21.08
CA SER A 205 -2.85 -12.79 -22.05
C SER A 205 -2.31 -11.37 -22.22
N THR A 206 -3.20 -10.38 -22.24
CA THR A 206 -2.87 -8.96 -22.34
C THR A 206 -2.06 -8.50 -21.13
N ILE A 207 -2.50 -8.80 -19.91
CA ILE A 207 -1.77 -8.47 -18.67
C ILE A 207 -0.41 -9.17 -18.64
N ARG A 208 -0.34 -10.45 -19.00
CA ARG A 208 0.93 -11.19 -19.06
C ARG A 208 1.90 -10.62 -20.08
N SER A 209 1.40 -10.11 -21.19
CA SER A 209 2.23 -9.47 -22.22
C SER A 209 2.96 -8.21 -21.70
N CYS A 210 2.53 -7.62 -20.57
CA CYS A 210 3.26 -6.54 -19.90
C CYS A 210 4.50 -7.01 -19.14
N GLY A 211 4.75 -8.32 -19.04
CA GLY A 211 5.87 -8.89 -18.28
C GLY A 211 5.53 -9.24 -16.84
N VAL A 212 4.24 -9.33 -16.50
CA VAL A 212 3.75 -9.64 -15.14
C VAL A 212 3.16 -11.05 -15.09
N SER A 213 3.49 -11.83 -14.06
CA SER A 213 2.85 -13.12 -13.83
C SER A 213 1.43 -12.93 -13.28
N PHE A 214 0.42 -13.27 -14.07
CA PHE A 214 -0.98 -13.04 -13.72
C PHE A 214 -1.88 -14.21 -14.09
N ASN A 215 -2.80 -14.54 -13.20
CA ASN A 215 -3.79 -15.61 -13.30
C ASN A 215 -5.06 -15.18 -12.56
N ILE A 216 -6.20 -15.70 -13.01
CA ILE A 216 -7.49 -15.57 -12.34
C ILE A 216 -8.05 -16.98 -12.12
N TRP A 217 -8.58 -17.23 -10.92
CA TRP A 217 -9.22 -18.50 -10.58
C TRP A 217 -10.47 -18.27 -9.75
N GLN A 218 -11.41 -19.20 -9.83
CA GLN A 218 -12.60 -19.16 -9.00
C GLN A 218 -12.30 -19.69 -7.59
N LYS A 219 -12.74 -18.95 -6.57
CA LYS A 219 -12.63 -19.37 -5.18
C LYS A 219 -13.58 -20.54 -4.93
N LYS A 220 -13.09 -21.56 -4.24
CA LYS A 220 -13.92 -22.66 -3.72
C LYS A 220 -14.61 -22.23 -2.42
N SER A 221 -15.88 -22.57 -2.29
CA SER A 221 -16.63 -22.45 -1.04
C SER A 221 -16.07 -23.40 0.02
N ALA A 222 -16.49 -23.24 1.29
CA ALA A 222 -16.12 -24.13 2.38
C ALA A 222 -16.51 -25.61 2.11
N GLU A 223 -17.52 -25.82 1.27
CA GLU A 223 -18.04 -27.12 0.84
C GLU A 223 -17.38 -27.64 -0.45
N GLY A 224 -16.37 -26.95 -0.97
CA GLY A 224 -15.63 -27.34 -2.18
C GLY A 224 -16.28 -26.93 -3.51
N ASN A 225 -17.53 -26.43 -3.49
CA ASN A 225 -18.26 -25.95 -4.67
C ASN A 225 -17.76 -24.59 -5.16
N ALA A 226 -17.96 -24.29 -6.43
CA ALA A 226 -17.69 -22.98 -7.03
C ALA A 226 -18.44 -21.85 -6.31
N SER A 227 -17.71 -20.90 -5.71
CA SER A 227 -18.35 -19.84 -4.90
C SER A 227 -18.94 -18.67 -5.71
N GLY A 228 -18.74 -18.66 -7.03
CA GLY A 228 -19.07 -17.50 -7.87
C GLY A 228 -18.12 -16.30 -7.69
N LYS A 229 -17.19 -16.34 -6.74
CA LYS A 229 -16.18 -15.31 -6.52
C LYS A 229 -14.86 -15.68 -7.19
N TYR A 230 -14.22 -14.70 -7.80
CA TYR A 230 -12.92 -14.88 -8.47
C TYR A 230 -11.82 -14.18 -7.67
N GLU A 231 -10.64 -14.78 -7.68
CA GLU A 231 -9.41 -14.25 -7.11
C GLU A 231 -8.35 -14.20 -8.21
N CYS A 232 -7.44 -13.23 -8.14
CA CYS A 232 -6.32 -13.12 -9.06
C CYS A 232 -4.97 -13.24 -8.34
N THR A 233 -3.90 -13.36 -9.12
CA THR A 233 -2.53 -13.31 -8.59
C THR A 233 -2.33 -12.05 -7.76
N SER A 234 -1.87 -12.20 -6.52
CA SER A 234 -1.47 -11.06 -5.68
C SER A 234 -0.22 -10.41 -6.28
N LEU A 235 -0.38 -9.22 -6.84
CA LEU A 235 0.70 -8.47 -7.48
C LEU A 235 1.52 -7.66 -6.48
N LEU A 236 2.85 -7.65 -6.66
CA LEU A 236 3.75 -6.82 -5.87
C LEU A 236 3.75 -5.37 -6.38
N SER A 237 4.35 -4.46 -5.59
CA SER A 237 4.48 -3.04 -5.98
C SER A 237 5.13 -2.87 -7.35
N HIS A 238 6.18 -3.64 -7.65
CA HIS A 238 6.87 -3.58 -8.93
C HIS A 238 5.95 -3.95 -10.10
N ASP A 239 5.21 -5.05 -9.97
CA ASP A 239 4.28 -5.53 -10.99
C ASP A 239 3.19 -4.49 -11.28
N LYS A 240 2.61 -3.89 -10.24
CA LYS A 240 1.58 -2.86 -10.39
C LYS A 240 2.08 -1.60 -11.07
N LYS A 241 3.33 -1.19 -10.79
CA LYS A 241 3.98 -0.08 -11.51
C LYS A 241 4.17 -0.40 -12.99
N ILE A 242 4.55 -1.63 -13.33
CA ILE A 242 4.63 -2.08 -14.74
C ILE A 242 3.26 -2.00 -15.40
N LEU A 243 2.19 -2.47 -14.74
CA LEU A 243 0.85 -2.40 -15.30
C LEU A 243 0.39 -0.96 -15.54
N LEU A 244 0.56 -0.06 -14.57
CA LEU A 244 0.21 1.35 -14.75
C LEU A 244 0.88 1.99 -15.97
N GLN A 245 2.12 1.62 -16.25
CA GLN A 245 2.87 2.19 -17.36
C GLN A 245 2.52 1.55 -18.72
N GLN A 246 2.32 0.23 -18.75
CA GLN A 246 2.31 -0.54 -20.00
C GLN A 246 0.93 -1.05 -20.40
N LEU A 247 0.07 -1.38 -19.43
CA LEU A 247 -1.23 -2.00 -19.69
C LEU A 247 -2.16 -1.13 -20.56
N PRO A 248 -2.28 0.20 -20.36
CA PRO A 248 -3.22 1.02 -21.11
C PRO A 248 -3.04 0.98 -22.64
N ARG A 249 -1.79 0.79 -23.10
CA ARG A 249 -1.46 0.70 -24.53
C ARG A 249 -1.91 -0.61 -25.18
N LYS A 250 -2.27 -1.60 -24.37
CA LYS A 250 -2.61 -2.95 -24.79
C LYS A 250 -4.06 -3.35 -24.46
N LEU A 251 -4.78 -2.50 -23.73
CA LEU A 251 -6.14 -2.80 -23.27
C LEU A 251 -7.18 -2.76 -24.39
N SER A 252 -6.92 -2.05 -25.50
CA SER A 252 -7.95 -1.77 -26.52
C SER A 252 -8.61 -3.01 -27.12
N THR A 253 -7.90 -4.13 -27.16
CA THR A 253 -8.42 -5.41 -27.68
C THR A 253 -8.96 -6.34 -26.59
N ALA A 254 -8.85 -5.97 -25.31
CA ALA A 254 -9.11 -6.85 -24.16
C ALA A 254 -10.27 -6.38 -23.27
N ILE A 255 -10.92 -5.26 -23.62
CA ILE A 255 -12.06 -4.68 -22.90
C ILE A 255 -13.16 -4.31 -23.88
N GLN A 256 -14.37 -4.11 -23.38
CA GLN A 256 -15.54 -3.76 -24.18
C GLN A 256 -15.39 -2.39 -24.86
N GLU A 257 -15.79 -2.31 -26.14
CA GLU A 257 -15.57 -1.17 -27.03
C GLU A 257 -16.25 0.12 -26.53
N ASP A 258 -17.48 0.03 -26.02
CA ASP A 258 -18.31 1.15 -25.57
C ASP A 258 -17.80 1.86 -24.31
N SER A 259 -16.80 1.32 -23.62
CA SER A 259 -16.12 1.97 -22.49
C SER A 259 -14.60 2.03 -22.65
N CYS A 260 -14.07 1.62 -23.80
CA CYS A 260 -12.64 1.37 -23.97
C CYS A 260 -11.83 2.66 -23.77
N SER A 261 -12.29 3.76 -24.35
CA SER A 261 -11.57 5.04 -24.30
C SER A 261 -11.44 5.58 -22.88
N GLU A 262 -12.54 5.54 -22.12
CA GLU A 262 -12.63 6.04 -20.76
C GLU A 262 -11.83 5.16 -19.79
N VAL A 263 -11.88 3.84 -19.96
CA VAL A 263 -11.07 2.92 -19.13
C VAL A 263 -9.58 3.15 -19.35
N ILE A 264 -9.13 3.28 -20.61
CA ILE A 264 -7.72 3.59 -20.92
C ILE A 264 -7.32 4.93 -20.28
N GLN A 265 -8.16 5.95 -20.42
CA GLN A 265 -7.91 7.27 -19.84
C GLN A 265 -7.82 7.21 -18.30
N ILE A 266 -8.71 6.48 -17.62
CA ILE A 266 -8.66 6.30 -16.16
C ILE A 266 -7.30 5.74 -15.71
N TRP A 267 -6.76 4.74 -16.40
CA TRP A 267 -5.45 4.20 -16.05
C TRP A 267 -4.31 5.19 -16.30
N GLN A 268 -4.33 5.89 -17.45
CA GLN A 268 -3.31 6.87 -17.81
C GLN A 268 -3.32 8.06 -16.86
N ASP A 269 -4.48 8.65 -16.61
CA ASP A 269 -4.64 9.81 -15.74
C ASP A 269 -4.25 9.47 -14.29
N PHE A 270 -4.57 8.26 -13.80
CA PHE A 270 -4.10 7.83 -12.49
C PHE A 270 -2.57 7.70 -12.42
N TYR A 271 -1.93 7.19 -13.46
CA TYR A 271 -0.47 7.13 -13.53
C TYR A 271 0.17 8.52 -13.48
N GLU A 272 -0.41 9.51 -14.17
CA GLU A 272 0.03 10.92 -14.10
C GLU A 272 -0.16 11.52 -12.70
N LEU A 273 -1.30 11.27 -12.05
CA LEU A 273 -1.53 11.67 -10.66
C LEU A 273 -0.48 11.06 -9.73
N TYR A 274 -0.22 9.76 -9.84
CA TYR A 274 0.76 9.07 -9.01
C TYR A 274 2.18 9.61 -9.22
N LYS A 275 2.59 9.90 -10.47
CA LYS A 275 3.88 10.56 -10.74
C LYS A 275 3.97 11.92 -10.07
N THR A 276 2.88 12.69 -10.07
CA THR A 276 2.83 14.02 -9.46
C THR A 276 3.02 13.95 -7.94
N ILE A 277 2.39 12.99 -7.25
CA ILE A 277 2.56 12.76 -5.80
C ILE A 277 4.03 12.48 -5.41
N ASN A 278 4.77 11.85 -6.32
CA ASN A 278 6.16 11.44 -6.08
C ASN A 278 7.22 12.48 -6.50
N LYS A 279 6.81 13.69 -6.92
CA LYS A 279 7.75 14.78 -7.19
C LYS A 279 8.39 15.29 -5.89
N GLU A 280 9.65 15.73 -5.99
CA GLU A 280 10.42 16.24 -4.83
C GLU A 280 9.97 17.62 -4.36
N HIS A 281 9.42 18.43 -5.27
CA HIS A 281 8.91 19.75 -4.95
C HIS A 281 7.77 20.09 -5.91
N LEU A 282 6.65 20.58 -5.37
CA LEU A 282 5.53 21.10 -6.15
C LEU A 282 5.27 22.56 -5.79
N SER A 283 4.99 23.36 -6.82
CA SER A 283 4.43 24.71 -6.66
C SER A 283 2.94 24.67 -6.26
N GLU A 284 2.42 25.77 -5.71
CA GLU A 284 0.98 25.88 -5.38
C GLU A 284 0.08 25.70 -6.62
N GLU A 285 0.51 26.18 -7.78
CA GLU A 285 -0.21 26.01 -9.04
C GLU A 285 -0.27 24.52 -9.44
N GLU A 286 0.85 23.80 -9.34
CA GLU A 286 0.87 22.36 -9.58
C GLU A 286 -0.02 21.58 -8.61
N ILE A 287 -0.10 22.01 -7.34
CA ILE A 287 -0.97 21.38 -6.34
C ILE A 287 -2.45 21.63 -6.67
N ASN A 288 -2.82 22.84 -7.09
CA ASN A 288 -4.17 23.14 -7.53
C ASN A 288 -4.56 22.33 -8.77
N ASN A 289 -3.66 22.26 -9.76
CA ASN A 289 -3.84 21.45 -10.95
C ASN A 289 -3.95 19.95 -10.61
N TYR A 290 -3.16 19.45 -9.66
CA TYR A 290 -3.29 18.09 -9.16
C TYR A 290 -4.68 17.84 -8.56
N PHE A 291 -5.18 18.76 -7.73
CA PHE A 291 -6.51 18.64 -7.13
C PHE A 291 -7.62 18.59 -8.19
N ASP A 292 -7.58 19.47 -9.18
CA ASP A 292 -8.56 19.51 -10.26
C ASP A 292 -8.52 18.24 -11.12
N LYS A 293 -7.32 17.75 -11.45
CA LYS A 293 -7.14 16.47 -12.15
C LYS A 293 -7.64 15.29 -11.33
N ALA A 294 -7.37 15.25 -10.03
CA ALA A 294 -7.84 14.18 -9.14
C ALA A 294 -9.37 14.16 -9.05
N LYS A 295 -10.03 15.33 -8.98
CA LYS A 295 -11.49 15.44 -9.05
C LYS A 295 -12.04 14.98 -10.40
N ALA A 296 -11.43 15.41 -11.50
CA ALA A 296 -11.81 15.01 -12.84
C ALA A 296 -11.69 13.49 -13.03
N TRP A 297 -10.61 12.89 -12.49
CA TRP A 297 -10.39 11.46 -12.50
C TRP A 297 -11.52 10.69 -11.80
N VAL A 298 -11.92 11.09 -10.58
CA VAL A 298 -13.02 10.42 -9.88
C VAL A 298 -14.35 10.63 -10.60
N LYS A 299 -14.59 11.79 -11.21
CA LYS A 299 -15.78 12.05 -12.03
C LYS A 299 -15.84 11.15 -13.26
N LEU A 300 -14.72 10.97 -13.96
CA LEU A 300 -14.61 10.03 -15.08
C LEU A 300 -14.78 8.58 -14.62
N PHE A 301 -14.19 8.21 -13.49
CA PHE A 301 -14.37 6.89 -12.90
C PHE A 301 -15.86 6.59 -12.68
N ILE A 302 -16.61 7.48 -12.01
CA ILE A 302 -18.03 7.23 -11.72
C ILE A 302 -18.95 7.37 -12.94
N SER A 303 -18.53 8.06 -14.00
CA SER A 303 -19.35 8.21 -15.22
C SER A 303 -19.54 6.88 -15.96
N LEU A 304 -18.64 5.92 -15.73
CA LEU A 304 -18.76 4.55 -16.26
C LEU A 304 -19.76 3.68 -15.49
N SER A 305 -20.24 4.10 -14.32
CA SER A 305 -21.18 3.30 -13.50
C SER A 305 -22.43 2.78 -14.23
N PRO A 306 -23.05 3.52 -15.18
CA PRO A 306 -24.20 3.00 -15.93
C PRO A 306 -23.84 1.87 -16.90
N LYS A 307 -22.60 1.87 -17.40
CA LYS A 307 -22.09 0.88 -18.37
C LYS A 307 -21.44 -0.32 -17.67
N ARG A 308 -20.81 -0.10 -16.52
CA ARG A 308 -19.89 -1.05 -15.87
C ARG A 308 -20.04 -1.04 -14.35
N LYS A 309 -20.34 -2.21 -13.75
CA LYS A 309 -20.62 -2.35 -12.31
C LYS A 309 -19.47 -1.96 -11.39
N GLY A 310 -18.22 -2.24 -11.79
CA GLY A 310 -17.01 -1.93 -11.03
C GLY A 310 -16.79 -0.43 -10.78
N TYR A 311 -17.46 0.45 -11.52
CA TYR A 311 -17.23 1.90 -11.52
C TYR A 311 -18.26 2.68 -10.70
N ASN A 312 -19.04 2.00 -9.86
CA ASN A 312 -20.09 2.65 -9.09
C ASN A 312 -19.56 3.58 -7.97
N LYS A 313 -20.43 4.46 -7.46
CA LYS A 313 -20.10 5.43 -6.40
C LYS A 313 -19.61 4.78 -5.09
N SER A 314 -20.08 3.57 -4.77
CA SER A 314 -19.66 2.85 -3.55
C SER A 314 -18.23 2.28 -3.66
N ARG A 315 -17.68 2.20 -4.88
CA ARG A 315 -16.30 1.80 -5.16
C ARG A 315 -15.29 2.94 -4.95
N VAL A 316 -15.76 4.16 -4.64
CA VAL A 316 -14.88 5.25 -4.17
C VAL A 316 -14.41 4.95 -2.74
N THR A 317 -13.28 4.24 -2.66
CA THR A 317 -12.67 3.78 -1.42
C THR A 317 -12.13 4.94 -0.57
N PRO A 318 -11.76 4.70 0.71
CA PRO A 318 -11.06 5.71 1.51
C PRO A 318 -9.80 6.23 0.82
N TYR A 319 -8.99 5.38 0.18
CA TYR A 319 -7.79 5.81 -0.54
C TYR A 319 -8.08 6.76 -1.69
N LEU A 320 -9.17 6.55 -2.44
CA LEU A 320 -9.59 7.49 -3.50
C LEU A 320 -10.03 8.84 -2.92
N HIS A 321 -10.76 8.83 -1.81
CA HIS A 321 -11.12 10.06 -1.11
C HIS A 321 -9.87 10.80 -0.57
N ILE A 322 -8.93 10.07 0.02
CA ILE A 322 -7.66 10.61 0.54
C ILE A 322 -6.83 11.22 -0.61
N MET A 323 -6.72 10.51 -1.73
CA MET A 323 -6.02 10.97 -2.94
C MET A 323 -6.52 12.34 -3.42
N VAL A 324 -7.83 12.58 -3.36
CA VAL A 324 -8.44 13.83 -3.82
C VAL A 324 -8.36 14.92 -2.76
N TYR A 325 -8.77 14.65 -1.52
CA TYR A 325 -9.04 15.71 -0.54
C TYR A 325 -7.98 15.88 0.55
N HIS A 326 -7.08 14.90 0.75
CA HIS A 326 -6.06 14.96 1.79
C HIS A 326 -4.63 15.03 1.23
N VAL A 327 -4.34 14.34 0.13
CA VAL A 327 -3.03 14.44 -0.54
C VAL A 327 -2.66 15.89 -0.91
N PRO A 328 -3.53 16.72 -1.52
CA PRO A 328 -3.17 18.11 -1.78
C PRO A 328 -2.84 18.90 -0.52
N GLN A 329 -3.47 18.58 0.62
CA GLN A 329 -3.19 19.24 1.89
C GLN A 329 -1.79 18.88 2.40
N PHE A 330 -1.41 17.61 2.32
CA PHE A 330 -0.03 17.20 2.63
C PHE A 330 0.99 17.85 1.70
N LEU A 331 0.68 17.94 0.40
CA LEU A 331 1.55 18.62 -0.56
C LEU A 331 1.69 20.12 -0.27
N ARG A 332 0.64 20.80 0.22
CA ARG A 332 0.75 22.20 0.65
C ARG A 332 1.62 22.37 1.89
N LEU A 333 1.42 21.50 2.89
CA LEU A 333 2.14 21.53 4.17
C LEU A 333 3.62 21.19 4.01
N PHE A 334 3.94 20.13 3.25
CA PHE A 334 5.28 19.55 3.23
C PHE A 334 6.00 19.65 1.89
N LYS A 335 5.36 20.20 0.84
CA LYS A 335 5.86 20.34 -0.54
C LYS A 335 6.19 19.04 -1.28
N THR A 336 6.29 17.92 -0.56
CA THR A 336 6.46 16.57 -1.11
C THR A 336 5.90 15.52 -0.17
N MET A 337 5.45 14.40 -0.74
CA MET A 337 5.12 13.19 0.02
C MET A 337 6.22 12.12 -0.06
N ARG A 338 7.19 12.27 -0.97
CA ARG A 338 8.19 11.23 -1.25
C ARG A 338 9.03 10.87 -0.02
N ILE A 339 9.36 11.85 0.81
CA ILE A 339 10.18 11.66 2.02
C ILE A 339 9.45 10.88 3.13
N PHE A 340 8.13 10.73 3.02
CA PHE A 340 7.29 9.99 3.96
C PHE A 340 6.89 8.60 3.45
N SER A 341 7.53 8.14 2.38
CA SER A 341 7.16 6.89 1.71
C SER A 341 7.33 5.66 2.59
N GLY A 342 6.33 4.77 2.58
CA GLY A 342 6.39 3.47 3.26
C GLY A 342 7.36 2.47 2.62
N GLN A 343 8.00 2.80 1.49
CA GLN A 343 8.92 1.90 0.78
C GLN A 343 10.09 1.41 1.64
N GLY A 344 10.65 2.28 2.50
CA GLY A 344 11.75 1.89 3.38
C GLY A 344 11.32 0.87 4.44
N VAL A 345 10.13 1.08 5.01
CA VAL A 345 9.52 0.17 5.99
C VAL A 345 9.18 -1.18 5.35
N GLU A 346 8.64 -1.21 4.13
CA GLU A 346 8.39 -2.48 3.42
C GLU A 346 9.68 -3.27 3.13
N LYS A 347 10.76 -2.57 2.72
CA LYS A 347 12.07 -3.22 2.56
C LYS A 347 12.60 -3.74 3.89
N ASN A 348 12.39 -3.02 5.00
CA ASN A 348 12.76 -3.49 6.33
C ASN A 348 11.97 -4.74 6.72
N ASN A 349 10.67 -4.77 6.44
CA ASN A 349 9.80 -5.93 6.65
C ASN A 349 10.30 -7.15 5.87
N ASP A 350 10.73 -6.99 4.61
CA ASP A 350 11.29 -8.07 3.80
C ASP A 350 12.64 -8.58 4.34
N VAL A 351 13.49 -7.69 4.86
CA VAL A 351 14.74 -8.07 5.54
C VAL A 351 14.44 -8.88 6.80
N ALA A 352 13.49 -8.43 7.62
CA ALA A 352 13.06 -9.14 8.82
C ALA A 352 12.48 -10.52 8.48
N ARG A 353 11.59 -10.62 7.49
CA ARG A 353 11.06 -11.91 7.00
C ARG A 353 12.17 -12.84 6.53
N SER A 354 13.12 -12.33 5.76
CA SER A 354 14.28 -13.11 5.28
C SER A 354 15.12 -13.63 6.45
N THR A 355 15.33 -12.81 7.47
CA THR A 355 15.99 -13.20 8.71
C THR A 355 15.26 -14.34 9.42
N VAL A 356 13.95 -14.21 9.64
CA VAL A 356 13.15 -15.26 10.29
C VAL A 356 13.17 -16.57 9.49
N LEU A 357 13.07 -16.49 8.17
CA LEU A 357 13.00 -17.68 7.31
C LEU A 357 14.34 -18.39 7.14
N ARG A 358 15.45 -17.64 7.07
CA ARG A 358 16.75 -18.17 6.61
C ARG A 358 17.86 -18.11 7.66
N LYS A 359 17.73 -17.27 8.69
CA LYS A 359 18.83 -16.93 9.62
C LYS A 359 18.47 -17.09 11.09
N SER A 360 17.22 -17.41 11.41
CA SER A 360 16.73 -17.66 12.77
C SER A 360 16.62 -19.16 13.04
N ASN A 361 16.86 -19.56 14.29
CA ASN A 361 16.56 -20.91 14.78
C ASN A 361 15.07 -21.08 15.19
N LYS A 362 14.26 -20.02 15.03
CA LYS A 362 12.82 -19.94 15.31
C LYS A 362 12.42 -20.05 16.79
N LEU A 363 13.38 -20.01 17.73
CA LEU A 363 13.08 -19.99 19.17
C LEU A 363 12.56 -18.61 19.60
N ASP A 364 13.27 -17.55 19.21
CA ASP A 364 12.86 -16.16 19.42
C ASP A 364 13.14 -15.36 18.13
N SER A 365 12.32 -15.63 17.13
CA SER A 365 12.45 -15.02 15.80
C SER A 365 12.35 -13.49 15.84
N THR A 366 11.63 -12.94 16.81
CA THR A 366 11.46 -11.49 16.98
C THR A 366 12.75 -10.84 17.51
N SER A 367 13.39 -11.44 18.51
CA SER A 367 14.68 -10.97 19.02
C SER A 367 15.80 -11.16 17.99
N ASP A 368 15.76 -12.24 17.22
CA ASP A 368 16.75 -12.49 16.16
C ASP A 368 16.77 -11.38 15.10
N VAL A 369 15.60 -10.84 14.74
CA VAL A 369 15.49 -9.69 13.81
C VAL A 369 16.25 -8.49 14.38
N LEU A 370 15.94 -8.09 15.62
CA LEU A 370 16.55 -6.93 16.27
C LEU A 370 18.07 -7.11 16.47
N LYS A 371 18.50 -8.29 16.93
CA LYS A 371 19.91 -8.62 17.13
C LYS A 371 20.70 -8.59 15.82
N LEU A 372 20.13 -9.11 14.74
CA LEU A 372 20.80 -9.12 13.43
C LEU A 372 20.88 -7.72 12.83
N GLU A 373 19.84 -6.91 12.96
CA GLU A 373 19.87 -5.51 12.54
C GLU A 373 20.96 -4.73 13.30
N PHE A 374 21.01 -4.88 14.63
CA PHE A 374 22.05 -4.26 15.45
C PHE A 374 23.46 -4.70 15.03
N ARG A 375 23.69 -6.01 14.81
CA ARG A 375 24.98 -6.51 14.33
C ARG A 375 25.37 -5.94 12.96
N GLN A 376 24.43 -5.86 12.03
CA GLN A 376 24.68 -5.25 10.71
C GLN A 376 25.06 -3.77 10.83
N ARG A 377 24.42 -3.04 11.75
CA ARG A 377 24.75 -1.63 12.02
C ARG A 377 26.15 -1.47 12.62
N GLN A 378 26.56 -2.35 13.53
CA GLN A 378 27.91 -2.33 14.10
C GLN A 378 28.99 -2.64 13.06
N LEU A 379 28.70 -3.56 12.13
CA LEU A 379 29.63 -4.00 11.09
C LEU A 379 29.53 -3.19 9.79
N ARG A 380 28.79 -2.07 9.77
CA ARG A 380 28.50 -1.31 8.54
C ARG A 380 29.75 -0.73 7.84
N GLU A 381 30.81 -0.49 8.62
CA GLU A 381 32.11 0.01 8.16
C GLU A 381 33.11 -1.13 7.88
N GLN A 382 32.69 -2.38 8.06
CA GLN A 382 33.53 -3.56 7.88
C GLN A 382 33.09 -4.35 6.65
N GLU A 383 34.01 -4.59 5.72
CA GLU A 383 33.78 -5.51 4.62
C GLU A 383 34.31 -6.90 4.96
N ARG A 384 33.50 -7.91 4.67
CA ARG A 384 33.95 -9.30 4.78
C ARG A 384 34.93 -9.56 3.64
N ASN A 385 36.20 -9.75 3.97
CA ASN A 385 37.18 -10.28 3.01
C ASN A 385 36.63 -11.57 2.41
N LYS A 386 36.43 -11.57 1.08
CA LYS A 386 36.08 -12.78 0.36
C LYS A 386 37.21 -13.78 0.61
N ARG A 387 36.88 -14.95 1.14
CA ARG A 387 37.86 -16.03 1.23
C ARG A 387 38.37 -16.28 -0.18
N THR A 388 39.69 -16.18 -0.38
CA THR A 388 40.34 -16.68 -1.58
C THR A 388 40.09 -18.18 -1.62
N TYR A 389 39.46 -18.63 -2.70
CA TYR A 389 39.29 -20.05 -2.98
C TYR A 389 39.92 -20.31 -4.33
N GLU A 390 40.78 -21.32 -4.39
CA GLU A 390 41.31 -21.83 -5.64
C GLU A 390 40.30 -22.78 -6.26
N LYS A 391 39.87 -22.48 -7.49
CA LYS A 391 38.99 -23.35 -8.26
C LYS A 391 39.85 -24.44 -8.88
N VAL A 392 39.89 -25.61 -8.23
CA VAL A 392 40.73 -26.74 -8.68
C VAL A 392 40.22 -27.38 -9.98
N ASP A 393 38.90 -27.42 -10.19
CA ASP A 393 38.29 -27.98 -11.41
C ASP A 393 37.86 -26.87 -12.39
N GLY A 394 38.79 -26.45 -13.23
CA GLY A 394 38.54 -25.43 -14.25
C GLY A 394 37.36 -25.77 -15.17
N SER A 395 37.28 -27.04 -15.61
CA SER A 395 36.25 -27.49 -16.55
C SER A 395 34.82 -27.33 -15.99
N TYR A 396 34.65 -27.68 -14.71
CA TYR A 396 33.38 -27.57 -14.02
C TYR A 396 32.94 -26.11 -13.86
N TRP A 397 33.86 -25.25 -13.42
CA TRP A 397 33.57 -23.86 -13.12
C TRP A 397 33.43 -22.98 -14.37
N GLU A 398 34.07 -23.34 -15.48
CA GLU A 398 34.01 -22.60 -16.75
C GLU A 398 32.83 -23.01 -17.62
N SER A 399 32.45 -24.28 -17.63
CA SER A 399 31.48 -24.78 -18.63
C SER A 399 30.37 -25.65 -18.04
N GLU A 400 30.67 -26.59 -17.15
CA GLU A 400 29.65 -27.54 -16.68
C GLU A 400 28.62 -26.92 -15.75
N ILE A 401 29.02 -25.95 -14.92
CA ILE A 401 28.12 -25.28 -13.99
C ILE A 401 27.00 -24.53 -14.71
N PHE A 402 27.31 -23.93 -15.86
CA PHE A 402 26.33 -23.22 -16.69
C PHE A 402 25.36 -24.21 -17.33
N LYS A 403 25.87 -25.31 -17.89
CA LYS A 403 25.05 -26.40 -18.46
C LYS A 403 24.12 -27.03 -17.41
N LYS A 404 24.61 -27.32 -16.20
CA LYS A 404 23.80 -27.86 -15.09
C LYS A 404 22.71 -26.88 -14.62
N ARG A 405 23.02 -25.58 -14.54
CA ARG A 405 22.03 -24.54 -14.16
C ARG A 405 20.96 -24.34 -15.23
N GLN A 406 21.34 -24.42 -16.50
CA GLN A 406 20.40 -24.33 -17.62
C GLN A 406 19.44 -25.53 -17.64
N LYS A 407 19.96 -26.75 -17.44
CA LYS A 407 19.15 -27.97 -17.32
C LYS A 407 18.13 -27.90 -16.19
N ARG A 408 18.55 -27.49 -14.98
CA ARG A 408 17.64 -27.30 -13.83
C ARG A 408 16.54 -26.25 -14.05
N ARG A 409 16.77 -25.23 -14.90
CA ARG A 409 15.73 -24.25 -15.23
C ARG A 409 14.67 -24.81 -16.18
N LEU A 410 15.06 -25.74 -17.05
CA LEU A 410 14.16 -26.41 -17.98
C LEU A 410 13.33 -27.49 -17.26
N ASP A 411 13.90 -28.16 -16.27
CA ASP A 411 13.20 -29.19 -15.47
C ASP A 411 12.12 -28.63 -14.50
N HIS A 412 11.96 -27.31 -14.43
CA HIS A 412 10.98 -26.62 -13.57
C HIS A 412 9.94 -25.81 -14.35
N ILE A 413 9.92 -25.95 -15.68
CA ILE A 413 8.84 -25.55 -16.58
C ILE A 413 8.00 -26.79 -16.85
#